data_AF-A0A2D5B2V6-F1
#
_entry.id   AF-A0A2D5B2V6-F1
#
_cell.length_a   1.000
_cell.length_b   1.000
_cell.length_c   1.000
_cell.angle_alpha   90.00
_cell.angle_beta   90.00
_cell.angle_gamma   90.00
#
_symmetry.space_group_name_H-M   'P 1'
#
loop_
_entity.id
_entity.type
_entity.pdbx_description
1 polymer ?
#
loop_
_entity_poly.entity_id
_entity_poly.type
_entity_poly.pdbx_seq_one_letter_code
_entity_poly.pdbx_strand_id
1 'polypeptide(L)'
;MTLKAEQYGRDLHLTVEGADTFVIRPLPGRVGVQITDTYLEGAVSKATAVEVEEALMIAVDGAMWDDVEGRWGPHPEGERPNYDRISAELRLGEAESVLLPAFFWQTVVGIAGVNAYIEGGEGVAGGIKALWALVARLGISPSKTSHSSALEDLIRLQAGSPSTSSRPTGSKPDPKQPPAPTR
;
A
#
# COMPACT_ATOMS: atom_id res chain seq x y z
N MET A 1 16.41 -2.24 8.03
CA MET A 1 15.44 -1.14 8.12
C MET A 1 14.20 -1.71 8.74
N THR A 2 13.74 -1.11 9.84
CA THR A 2 12.52 -1.55 10.51
C THR A 2 11.54 -0.39 10.52
N LEU A 3 10.54 -0.43 9.66
CA LEU A 3 9.37 0.43 9.74
C LEU A 3 8.43 -0.09 10.83
N LYS A 4 7.97 0.80 11.70
CA LYS A 4 6.92 0.52 12.68
C LYS A 4 5.69 1.38 12.40
N ALA A 5 4.53 0.74 12.34
CA ALA A 5 3.24 1.40 12.17
C ALA A 5 2.34 1.18 13.39
N GLU A 6 1.76 2.26 13.91
CA GLU A 6 0.85 2.21 15.05
C GLU A 6 -0.32 3.16 14.84
N GLN A 7 -1.54 2.71 15.15
CA GLN A 7 -2.72 3.56 15.12
C GLN A 7 -2.93 4.22 16.49
N TYR A 8 -2.91 5.55 16.51
CA TYR A 8 -3.21 6.36 17.68
C TYR A 8 -4.53 7.10 17.48
N GLY A 9 -5.61 6.52 18.02
CA GLY A 9 -6.96 7.04 17.79
C GLY A 9 -7.33 6.96 16.30
N ARG A 10 -7.40 8.12 15.64
CA ARG A 10 -7.68 8.21 14.20
C ARG A 10 -6.44 8.48 13.35
N ASP A 11 -5.27 8.62 13.96
CA ASP A 11 -4.03 8.95 13.27
C ASP A 11 -3.16 7.70 13.13
N LEU A 12 -2.37 7.66 12.07
CA LEU A 12 -1.34 6.65 11.86
C LEU A 12 0.02 7.26 12.20
N HIS A 13 0.77 6.59 13.06
CA HIS A 13 2.14 6.94 13.38
C HIS A 13 3.07 5.95 12.67
N LEU A 14 3.98 6.49 11.87
CA LEU A 14 5.01 5.73 11.15
C LEU A 14 6.38 6.12 11.69
N THR A 15 7.10 5.16 12.23
CA THR A 15 8.47 5.35 12.73
C THR A 15 9.43 4.56 11.86
N VAL A 16 10.34 5.28 11.21
CA VAL A 16 11.46 4.71 10.46
C VAL A 16 12.70 4.74 11.35
N GLU A 17 13.46 3.64 11.37
CA GLU A 17 14.73 3.56 12.10
C GLU A 17 15.66 4.73 11.74
N GLY A 18 16.02 5.55 12.72
CA GLY A 18 16.92 6.69 12.53
C GLY A 18 16.24 8.01 12.15
N ALA A 19 14.91 8.05 12.06
CA ALA A 19 14.13 9.27 11.80
C ALA A 19 13.05 9.49 12.86
N ASP A 20 12.60 10.75 13.00
CA ASP A 20 11.47 11.09 13.85
C ASP A 20 10.14 10.57 13.27
N THR A 21 9.19 10.28 14.15
CA THR A 21 7.87 9.73 13.76
C THR A 21 7.11 10.67 12.83
N PHE A 22 6.55 10.11 11.76
CA PHE A 22 5.61 10.77 10.87
C PHE A 22 4.19 10.50 11.34
N VAL A 23 3.39 11.56 11.48
CA VAL A 23 1.99 11.46 11.93
C VAL A 23 1.09 11.74 10.74
N ILE A 24 0.36 10.72 10.30
CA ILE A 24 -0.51 10.75 9.13
C ILE A 24 -1.96 10.85 9.60
N ARG A 25 -2.61 11.96 9.28
CA ARG A 25 -4.02 12.20 9.63
C ARG A 25 -4.95 11.60 8.59
N PRO A 26 -6.14 11.14 8.99
CA PRO A 26 -7.09 10.52 8.08
C PRO A 26 -7.72 11.58 7.16
N LEU A 27 -7.82 11.26 5.88
CA LEU A 27 -8.45 12.13 4.90
C LEU A 27 -9.98 12.06 4.94
N PRO A 28 -10.67 13.12 4.49
CA PRO A 28 -12.09 13.05 4.19
C PRO A 28 -12.36 11.99 3.11
N GLY A 29 -13.48 11.27 3.21
CA GLY A 29 -13.77 10.11 2.35
C GLY A 29 -13.70 10.38 0.84
N ARG A 30 -14.14 11.56 0.39
CA ARG A 30 -14.05 11.96 -1.04
C ARG A 30 -12.63 12.08 -1.55
N VAL A 31 -11.69 12.51 -0.70
CA VAL A 31 -10.27 12.62 -1.04
C VAL A 31 -9.66 11.21 -1.12
N GLY A 32 -10.00 10.36 -0.14
CA GLY A 32 -9.60 8.95 -0.13
C GLY A 32 -10.01 8.20 -1.40
N VAL A 33 -11.21 8.46 -1.93
CA VAL A 33 -11.66 7.89 -3.21
C VAL A 33 -10.77 8.37 -4.36
N GLN A 34 -10.55 9.68 -4.49
CA GLN A 34 -9.74 10.23 -5.59
C GLN A 34 -8.32 9.64 -5.61
N ILE A 35 -7.61 9.65 -4.47
CA ILE A 35 -6.24 9.12 -4.44
C ILE A 35 -6.20 7.61 -4.67
N THR A 36 -7.25 6.88 -4.25
CA THR A 36 -7.38 5.45 -4.53
C THR A 36 -7.52 5.21 -6.04
N ASP A 37 -8.38 5.98 -6.71
CA ASP A 37 -8.56 5.90 -8.17
C ASP A 37 -7.24 6.20 -8.90
N THR A 38 -6.56 7.29 -8.54
CA THR A 38 -5.26 7.66 -9.13
C THR A 38 -4.20 6.59 -8.96
N TYR A 39 -4.11 5.96 -7.77
CA TYR A 39 -3.15 4.90 -7.54
C TYR A 39 -3.46 3.61 -8.33
N LEU A 40 -4.74 3.21 -8.40
CA LEU A 40 -5.15 2.05 -9.21
C LEU A 40 -4.88 2.30 -10.69
N GLU A 41 -5.14 3.51 -11.17
CA GLU A 41 -4.80 3.93 -12.53
C GLU A 41 -3.29 3.93 -12.77
N GLY A 42 -2.49 4.40 -11.81
CA GLY A 42 -1.03 4.30 -11.85
C GLY A 42 -0.55 2.85 -11.94
N ALA A 43 -1.16 1.93 -11.18
CA ALA A 43 -0.83 0.51 -11.20
C ALA A 43 -1.07 -0.16 -12.57
N VAL A 44 -1.95 0.41 -13.40
CA VAL A 44 -2.20 -0.03 -14.79
C VAL A 44 -1.64 0.95 -15.84
N SER A 45 -0.74 1.86 -15.43
CA SER A 45 -0.10 2.86 -16.31
C SER A 45 -1.09 3.80 -17.04
N LYS A 46 -2.24 4.08 -16.43
CA LYS A 46 -3.23 5.06 -16.91
C LYS A 46 -3.03 6.45 -16.30
N ALA A 47 -2.51 6.53 -15.08
CA ALA A 47 -2.12 7.79 -14.45
C ALA A 47 -0.67 8.16 -14.79
N THR A 48 -0.40 9.45 -14.90
CA THR A 48 0.94 10.00 -15.06
C THR A 48 1.75 9.90 -13.77
N ALA A 49 3.08 9.98 -13.89
CA ALA A 49 3.96 9.99 -12.70
C ALA A 49 3.64 11.17 -11.76
N VAL A 50 3.30 12.34 -12.32
CA VAL A 50 2.94 13.54 -11.56
C VAL A 50 1.66 13.31 -10.77
N GLU A 51 0.62 12.74 -11.36
CA GLU A 51 -0.64 12.46 -10.65
C GLU A 51 -0.44 11.46 -9.50
N VAL A 52 0.39 10.43 -9.71
CA VAL A 52 0.72 9.47 -8.65
C VAL A 52 1.51 10.15 -7.54
N GLU A 53 2.47 11.00 -7.87
CA GLU A 53 3.25 11.77 -6.89
C GLU A 53 2.35 12.69 -6.07
N GLU A 54 1.46 13.45 -6.71
CA GLU A 54 0.47 14.30 -6.03
C GLU A 54 -0.44 13.49 -5.09
N ALA A 55 -0.89 12.31 -5.51
CA ALA A 55 -1.70 11.43 -4.66
C ALA A 55 -0.92 10.98 -3.40
N LEU A 56 0.39 10.71 -3.53
CA LEU A 56 1.25 10.37 -2.40
C LEU A 56 1.49 11.57 -1.47
N MET A 57 1.68 12.77 -2.01
CA MET A 57 1.75 14.01 -1.22
C MET A 57 0.46 14.22 -0.42
N ILE A 58 -0.69 14.06 -1.07
CA ILE A 58 -1.99 14.16 -0.43
C ILE A 58 -2.14 13.14 0.71
N ALA A 59 -1.67 11.91 0.48
CA ALA A 59 -1.79 10.84 1.46
C ALA A 59 -1.06 11.12 2.78
N VAL A 60 0.05 11.85 2.73
CA VAL A 60 0.85 12.19 3.92
C VAL A 60 0.50 13.53 4.56
N ASP A 61 0.14 14.54 3.78
CA ASP A 61 -0.01 15.93 4.28
C ASP A 61 -1.43 16.47 4.26
N GLY A 62 -2.37 15.80 3.58
CA GLY A 62 -3.70 16.33 3.37
C GLY A 62 -3.92 16.87 1.96
N ALA A 63 -5.16 17.25 1.68
CA ALA A 63 -5.53 17.80 0.39
C ALA A 63 -6.12 19.21 0.52
N MET A 64 -5.84 20.00 -0.50
CA MET A 64 -6.47 21.28 -0.76
C MET A 64 -7.38 21.15 -1.98
N TRP A 65 -8.55 21.79 -1.96
CA TRP A 65 -9.41 21.82 -3.13
C TRP A 65 -8.86 22.82 -4.14
N ASP A 66 -8.67 22.37 -5.37
CA ASP A 66 -8.31 23.23 -6.51
C ASP A 66 -9.57 23.57 -7.30
N ASP A 67 -10.01 24.83 -7.23
CA ASP A 67 -11.18 25.32 -7.94
C ASP A 67 -10.99 25.42 -9.46
N VAL A 68 -9.75 25.50 -9.94
CA VAL A 68 -9.41 25.59 -11.37
C VAL A 68 -9.48 24.22 -12.01
N GLU A 69 -8.88 23.22 -11.37
CA GLU A 69 -8.84 21.84 -11.87
C GLU A 69 -10.07 21.03 -11.44
N GLY A 70 -10.85 21.52 -10.47
CA GLY A 70 -12.04 20.85 -9.96
C GLY A 70 -11.74 19.53 -9.26
N ARG A 71 -10.56 19.41 -8.64
CA ARG A 71 -10.08 18.20 -7.96
C ARG A 71 -9.33 18.53 -6.67
N TRP A 72 -9.07 17.52 -5.85
CA TRP A 72 -8.19 17.65 -4.69
C TRP A 72 -6.72 17.62 -5.14
N GLY A 73 -5.96 18.64 -4.78
CA GLY A 73 -4.51 18.73 -5.00
C GLY A 73 -3.72 18.68 -3.69
N PRO A 74 -2.39 18.52 -3.76
CA PRO A 74 -1.54 18.63 -2.58
C PRO A 74 -1.51 20.07 -2.06
N HIS A 75 -1.09 20.24 -0.82
CA HIS A 75 -0.72 21.55 -0.30
C HIS A 75 0.49 22.13 -1.08
N PRO A 76 0.63 23.47 -1.14
CA PRO A 76 1.77 24.11 -1.80
C PRO A 76 3.10 23.78 -1.12
N GLU A 77 4.22 24.11 -1.77
CA GLU A 77 5.57 23.89 -1.22
C GLU A 77 5.78 24.69 0.06
N GLY A 78 6.37 24.08 1.09
CA GLY A 78 6.53 24.71 2.40
C GLY A 78 5.30 24.61 3.31
N GLU A 79 4.18 24.07 2.83
CA GLU A 79 3.00 23.72 3.62
C GLU A 79 2.79 22.19 3.71
N ARG A 80 3.84 21.41 3.41
CA ARG A 80 3.83 19.94 3.33
C ARG A 80 4.77 19.32 4.37
N PRO A 81 4.42 19.36 5.68
CA PRO A 81 5.34 19.05 6.75
C PRO A 81 5.89 17.61 6.73
N ASN A 82 5.12 16.62 6.29
CA ASN A 82 5.61 15.24 6.17
C ASN A 82 6.37 15.04 4.86
N TYR A 83 5.83 15.47 3.71
CA TYR A 83 6.45 15.22 2.41
C TYR A 83 7.78 15.96 2.25
N ASP A 84 7.87 17.21 2.70
CA ASP A 84 9.11 18.00 2.66
C ASP A 84 10.18 17.34 3.55
N ARG A 85 9.79 16.83 4.72
CA ARG A 85 10.67 16.07 5.61
C ARG A 85 11.12 14.74 5.02
N ILE A 86 10.21 13.96 4.45
CA ILE A 86 10.53 12.70 3.77
C ILE A 86 11.57 12.95 2.68
N SER A 87 11.38 14.00 1.89
CA SER A 87 12.26 14.34 0.75
C SER A 87 13.65 14.83 1.21
N ALA A 88 13.74 15.46 2.37
CA ALA A 88 14.99 16.01 2.91
C ALA A 88 15.77 15.02 3.80
N GLU A 89 15.05 14.21 4.60
CA GLU A 89 15.63 13.39 5.67
C GLU A 89 15.90 11.94 5.22
N LEU A 90 15.12 11.42 4.26
CA LEU A 90 15.11 10.00 3.93
C LEU A 90 15.74 9.70 2.56
N ARG A 91 16.35 8.52 2.43
CA ARG A 91 16.73 7.95 1.13
C ARG A 91 15.48 7.50 0.39
N LEU A 92 15.58 7.35 -0.94
CA LEU A 92 14.45 6.96 -1.78
C LEU A 92 13.70 5.70 -1.28
N GLY A 93 14.43 4.64 -0.93
CA GLY A 93 13.81 3.42 -0.41
C GLY A 93 13.16 3.61 0.97
N GLU A 94 13.68 4.54 1.77
CA GLU A 94 13.13 4.87 3.09
C GLU A 94 11.88 5.75 2.97
N ALA A 95 11.84 6.61 1.95
CA ALA A 95 10.68 7.41 1.61
C ALA A 95 9.49 6.53 1.20
N GLU A 96 9.71 5.47 0.41
CA GLU A 96 8.65 4.50 0.05
C GLU A 96 8.04 3.83 1.29
N SER A 97 8.86 3.53 2.31
CA SER A 97 8.40 2.99 3.60
C SER A 97 7.52 3.96 4.40
N VAL A 98 7.41 5.22 4.00
CA VAL A 98 6.44 6.17 4.59
C VAL A 98 5.27 6.41 3.65
N LEU A 99 5.55 6.69 2.38
CA LEU A 99 4.56 7.09 1.38
C LEU A 99 3.52 5.99 1.09
N LEU A 100 3.95 4.74 0.89
CA LEU A 100 3.02 3.65 0.56
C LEU A 100 2.14 3.25 1.75
N PRO A 101 2.66 3.09 2.98
CA PRO A 101 1.82 2.91 4.16
C PRO A 101 0.83 4.05 4.37
N ALA A 102 1.27 5.30 4.22
CA ALA A 102 0.37 6.45 4.31
C ALA A 102 -0.74 6.35 3.27
N PHE A 103 -0.42 6.00 2.02
CA PHE A 103 -1.42 5.76 0.99
C PHE A 103 -2.44 4.68 1.41
N PHE A 104 -1.99 3.47 1.77
CA PHE A 104 -2.90 2.38 2.13
C PHE A 104 -3.79 2.71 3.32
N TRP A 105 -3.27 3.48 4.26
CA TRP A 105 -4.02 4.00 5.40
C TRP A 105 -5.22 4.85 5.00
N GLN A 106 -5.09 5.67 3.95
CA GLN A 106 -6.18 6.51 3.46
C GLN A 106 -7.24 5.76 2.65
N THR A 107 -6.94 4.53 2.22
CA THR A 107 -7.88 3.70 1.48
C THR A 107 -8.81 2.89 2.40
N VAL A 108 -9.72 2.12 1.80
CA VAL A 108 -10.65 1.25 2.52
C VAL A 108 -10.00 0.10 3.29
N VAL A 109 -8.72 -0.21 3.04
CA VAL A 109 -8.00 -1.24 3.81
C VAL A 109 -7.40 -0.69 5.11
N GLY A 110 -7.19 0.62 5.23
CA GLY A 110 -6.70 1.25 6.46
C GLY A 110 -5.46 0.57 7.03
N ILE A 111 -5.43 0.36 8.35
CA ILE A 111 -4.28 -0.26 9.04
C ILE A 111 -4.01 -1.70 8.55
N ALA A 112 -5.02 -2.42 8.07
CA ALA A 112 -4.81 -3.76 7.54
C ALA A 112 -3.98 -3.73 6.24
N GLY A 113 -4.15 -2.70 5.42
CA GLY A 113 -3.31 -2.46 4.24
C GLY A 113 -1.87 -2.12 4.62
N VAL A 114 -1.70 -1.27 5.63
CA VAL A 114 -0.38 -0.92 6.19
C VAL A 114 0.35 -2.15 6.69
N ASN A 115 -0.31 -2.98 7.50
CA ASN A 115 0.28 -4.20 8.04
C ASN A 115 0.59 -5.21 6.93
N ALA A 116 -0.27 -5.33 5.93
CA ALA A 116 -0.02 -6.19 4.77
C ALA A 116 1.26 -5.77 4.02
N TYR A 117 1.50 -4.47 3.86
CA TYR A 117 2.73 -3.93 3.27
C TYR A 117 3.97 -4.31 4.09
N ILE A 118 3.94 -4.04 5.41
CA ILE A 118 5.07 -4.31 6.32
C ILE A 118 5.39 -5.80 6.38
N GLU A 119 4.38 -6.65 6.60
CA GLU A 119 4.54 -8.10 6.65
C GLU A 119 5.02 -8.70 5.32
N GLY A 120 4.78 -8.01 4.20
CA GLY A 120 5.29 -8.41 2.89
C GLY A 120 6.77 -8.10 2.66
N GLY A 121 7.44 -7.46 3.64
CA GLY A 121 8.86 -7.09 3.57
C GLY A 121 9.12 -5.70 2.99
N GLU A 122 8.12 -4.81 2.98
CA GLU A 122 8.21 -3.47 2.37
C GLU A 122 8.54 -3.54 0.86
N GLY A 123 8.79 -2.38 0.24
CA GLY A 123 9.12 -2.26 -1.19
C GLY A 123 8.09 -2.93 -2.11
N VAL A 124 8.58 -3.54 -3.21
CA VAL A 124 7.72 -4.13 -4.24
C VAL A 124 6.86 -5.28 -3.69
N ALA A 125 7.44 -6.19 -2.90
CA ALA A 125 6.73 -7.36 -2.39
C ALA A 125 5.60 -6.96 -1.42
N GLY A 126 5.89 -6.04 -0.50
CA GLY A 126 4.89 -5.42 0.37
C GLY A 126 3.82 -4.69 -0.42
N GLY A 127 4.22 -3.88 -1.40
CA GLY A 127 3.33 -3.10 -2.26
C GLY A 127 2.33 -3.99 -3.00
N ILE A 128 2.79 -5.11 -3.57
CA ILE A 128 1.93 -6.09 -4.24
C ILE A 128 0.92 -6.69 -3.25
N LYS A 129 1.37 -7.12 -2.06
CA LYS A 129 0.49 -7.74 -1.06
C LYS A 129 -0.62 -6.78 -0.60
N ALA A 130 -0.26 -5.52 -0.33
CA ALA A 130 -1.21 -4.50 0.10
C ALA A 130 -2.16 -4.07 -1.03
N LEU A 131 -1.66 -3.94 -2.27
CA LEU A 131 -2.49 -3.68 -3.45
C LEU A 131 -3.54 -4.78 -3.65
N TRP A 132 -3.17 -6.06 -3.49
CA TRP A 132 -4.15 -7.15 -3.61
C TRP A 132 -5.19 -7.14 -2.49
N ALA A 133 -4.80 -6.78 -1.27
CA ALA A 133 -5.77 -6.59 -0.19
C ALA A 133 -6.77 -5.46 -0.53
N LEU A 134 -6.27 -4.37 -1.13
CA LEU A 134 -7.10 -3.26 -1.61
C LEU A 134 -8.05 -3.70 -2.72
N VAL A 135 -7.54 -4.31 -3.79
CA VAL A 135 -8.36 -4.83 -4.92
C VAL A 135 -9.45 -5.78 -4.43
N ALA A 136 -9.10 -6.73 -3.55
CA ALA A 136 -10.06 -7.66 -2.98
C ALA A 136 -11.15 -6.94 -2.17
N ARG A 137 -10.79 -5.89 -1.41
CA ARG A 137 -11.74 -5.12 -0.61
C ARG A 137 -12.67 -4.28 -1.48
N LEU A 138 -12.15 -3.65 -2.53
CA LEU A 138 -12.93 -2.85 -3.48
C LEU A 138 -13.90 -3.73 -4.29
N GLY A 139 -13.47 -4.92 -4.72
CA GLY A 139 -14.31 -5.87 -5.46
C GLY A 139 -15.55 -6.35 -4.69
N ILE A 140 -15.52 -6.31 -3.35
CA ILE A 140 -16.67 -6.65 -2.50
C ILE A 140 -17.69 -5.49 -2.42
N SER A 141 -17.26 -4.23 -2.62
CA SER A 141 -18.16 -3.07 -2.56
C SER A 141 -17.75 -1.93 -3.50
N PRO A 142 -17.85 -2.12 -4.83
CA PRO A 142 -17.34 -1.14 -5.79
C PRO A 142 -18.07 0.21 -5.69
N SER A 143 -19.39 0.17 -5.51
CA SER A 143 -20.27 1.36 -5.50
C SER A 143 -20.07 2.34 -4.36
N LYS A 144 -19.22 2.04 -3.37
CA LYS A 144 -18.96 2.89 -2.21
C LYS A 144 -17.48 3.27 -2.04
N THR A 145 -16.59 2.74 -2.88
CA THR A 145 -15.16 2.69 -2.54
C THR A 145 -14.20 3.08 -3.68
N SER A 146 -14.58 2.86 -4.95
CA SER A 146 -13.87 3.34 -6.14
C SER A 146 -14.67 2.96 -7.40
N HIS A 147 -14.82 3.87 -8.35
CA HIS A 147 -15.49 3.61 -9.65
C HIS A 147 -14.50 3.35 -10.79
N SER A 148 -13.21 3.18 -10.50
CA SER A 148 -12.19 3.13 -11.54
C SER A 148 -12.27 1.86 -12.40
N SER A 149 -12.29 2.05 -13.72
CA SER A 149 -12.13 0.96 -14.70
C SER A 149 -10.79 0.22 -14.57
N ALA A 150 -9.79 0.84 -13.93
CA ALA A 150 -8.52 0.19 -13.60
C ALA A 150 -8.69 -1.01 -12.66
N LEU A 151 -9.70 -0.98 -11.78
CA LEU A 151 -10.02 -2.11 -10.92
C LEU A 151 -10.40 -3.35 -11.73
N GLU A 152 -11.18 -3.19 -12.80
CA GLU A 152 -11.55 -4.30 -13.68
C GLU A 152 -10.34 -4.88 -14.41
N ASP A 153 -9.43 -4.02 -14.87
CA ASP A 153 -8.20 -4.43 -15.53
C ASP A 153 -7.26 -5.19 -14.57
N LEU A 154 -7.14 -4.73 -13.31
CA LEU A 154 -6.37 -5.42 -12.26
C LEU A 154 -6.97 -6.79 -11.92
N ILE A 155 -8.30 -6.89 -11.82
CA ILE A 155 -8.99 -8.18 -11.61
C ILE A 155 -8.72 -9.14 -12.79
N ARG A 156 -8.72 -8.64 -14.03
CA ARG A 156 -8.38 -9.44 -15.22
C ARG A 156 -6.91 -9.88 -15.22
N LEU A 157 -5.98 -9.01 -14.84
CA LEU A 157 -4.55 -9.33 -14.68
C LEU A 157 -4.35 -10.47 -13.67
N GLN A 158 -5.11 -10.48 -12.58
CA GLN A 158 -5.09 -11.58 -11.62
C GLN A 158 -5.60 -12.89 -12.23
N ALA A 159 -6.72 -12.85 -12.97
CA ALA A 159 -7.29 -14.03 -13.62
C ALA A 159 -6.40 -14.61 -14.74
N GLY A 160 -5.56 -13.77 -15.36
CA GLY A 160 -4.59 -14.16 -16.39
C GLY A 160 -3.23 -14.62 -15.86
N SER A 161 -2.95 -14.46 -14.56
CA SER A 161 -1.67 -14.86 -13.97
C SER A 161 -1.67 -16.37 -13.68
N PRO A 162 -0.78 -17.18 -14.31
CA PRO A 162 -0.69 -18.60 -13.99
C PRO A 162 -0.30 -18.78 -12.52
N SER A 163 -1.05 -19.63 -11.81
CA SER A 163 -0.75 -19.97 -10.42
C SER A 163 0.68 -20.52 -10.31
N THR A 164 1.60 -19.74 -9.74
CA THR A 164 2.90 -20.25 -9.28
C THR A 164 2.70 -21.03 -7.98
N SER A 165 1.90 -22.10 -8.05
CA SER A 165 1.86 -23.15 -7.04
C SER A 165 2.85 -24.23 -7.45
N SER A 166 4.15 -23.94 -7.40
CA SER A 166 5.15 -25.00 -7.32
C SER A 166 5.20 -25.49 -5.87
N ARG A 167 4.39 -26.50 -5.56
CA ARG A 167 4.52 -27.27 -4.31
C ARG A 167 5.79 -28.12 -4.44
N PRO A 168 6.80 -28.01 -3.56
CA PRO A 168 7.84 -29.02 -3.49
C PRO A 168 7.20 -30.26 -2.89
N THR A 169 7.02 -31.32 -3.67
CA THR A 169 6.75 -32.67 -3.18
C THR A 169 8.02 -33.22 -2.54
N GLY A 170 8.30 -32.75 -1.31
CA GLY A 170 9.33 -33.26 -0.43
C GLY A 170 8.83 -34.49 0.34
N SER A 171 9.48 -35.60 0.07
CA SER A 171 9.52 -36.90 0.74
C SER A 171 9.08 -36.94 2.22
N LYS A 172 8.16 -37.86 2.55
CA LYS A 172 7.93 -38.32 3.94
C LYS A 172 9.17 -39.10 4.43
N PRO A 173 9.68 -38.84 5.64
CA PRO A 173 10.47 -39.81 6.40
C PRO A 173 9.55 -40.66 7.27
N ASP A 174 9.45 -41.96 7.02
CA ASP A 174 8.83 -42.91 7.96
C ASP A 174 9.82 -43.26 9.09
N PRO A 175 9.42 -43.13 10.38
CA PRO A 175 10.23 -43.59 11.49
C PRO A 175 9.87 -45.04 11.91
N LYS A 176 10.87 -45.93 11.75
CA LYS A 176 11.21 -47.11 12.57
C LYS A 176 10.21 -48.29 12.69
N GLN A 177 10.61 -49.45 12.17
CA GLN A 177 10.25 -50.76 12.74
C GLN A 177 11.49 -51.71 12.72
N PRO A 178 11.70 -52.59 13.74
CA PRO A 178 13.02 -53.14 14.15
C PRO A 178 13.53 -54.36 13.34
N PRO A 179 14.79 -54.81 13.58
CA PRO A 179 15.58 -55.60 12.64
C PRO A 179 15.22 -57.10 12.58
N ALA A 180 15.53 -57.70 11.42
CA ALA A 180 15.28 -59.10 11.09
C ALA A 180 16.23 -60.08 11.80
N PRO A 181 15.80 -61.31 12.10
CA PRO A 181 16.69 -62.36 12.58
C PRO A 181 17.42 -63.07 11.43
N THR A 182 18.71 -63.23 11.61
CA THR A 182 19.67 -63.97 10.77
C THR A 182 19.39 -65.46 10.76
N ARG A 183 19.45 -66.10 9.59
CA ARG A 183 19.95 -67.47 9.39
C ARG A 183 20.53 -67.62 7.99
#